data_AF-A0A969GT92-F1
#
_entry.id   AF-A0A969GT92-F1
#
_cell.length_a   1.000
_cell.length_b   1.000
_cell.length_c   1.000
_cell.angle_alpha   90.00
_cell.angle_beta   90.00
_cell.angle_gamma   90.00
#
_symmetry.space_group_name_H-M   'P 1'
#
loop_
_entity.id
_entity.type
_entity.pdbx_description
1 polymer ?
#
loop_
_entity_poly.entity_id
_entity_poly.type
_entity_poly.pdbx_seq_one_letter_code
_entity_poly.pdbx_strand_id
1 'polypeptide(L)'
;MTSPSQFYNVPETDEFLSLFPHRWNYLWAEHAKPGESPQWQRETRFPLSDRHIIQGQYLYGVEFGMETNYFMLDIDRGSVFHPKHRDRFGVGRILDALEPLGVTDFIPVTSSYSEGIHLYFPLSQSFPSWQIAEVVSQLLKFKGIVIEDGQLEVFPNVRLYDSELGKHSLFKAHRLPLQLGSYLLTENWELRYSSPEIFCKEWRFCAFRNEINLGCFNSTLRLINRNYTKLGFKGEKFLNDLNTEIDQGWTDFGQTNRLLGRITLRAYVFGHRLNGGQPLTGERLINEIIKTATRLPGYGEFCRHRQEIYQRAKDWAKCAESSRYYPYGFSPYKKVRPPEPETPQIAWNTWRKRHTTERLCFAIADLWNKGRFPAGITDRFQIFTQEYGFSGETLYQPQYLELWHPDFIGRATPEPVENPPHPPNIRKRTWRDFCSREQIPQVR
;
A
#
# COMPACT_ATOMS: atom_id res chain seq x y z
N MET A 1 45.05 -50.10 3.79
CA MET A 1 44.41 -48.91 3.21
C MET A 1 43.07 -48.76 3.90
N THR A 2 42.98 -47.86 4.88
CA THR A 2 41.74 -47.52 5.59
C THR A 2 40.90 -46.60 4.71
N SER A 3 39.68 -47.01 4.42
CA SER A 3 38.72 -46.21 3.65
C SER A 3 38.45 -44.88 4.36
N PRO A 4 38.35 -43.75 3.63
CA PRO A 4 38.06 -42.46 4.24
C PRO A 4 36.66 -42.48 4.84
N SER A 5 36.58 -42.17 6.14
CA SER A 5 35.34 -42.00 6.88
C SER A 5 34.49 -40.93 6.20
N GLN A 6 33.29 -41.34 5.78
CA GLN A 6 32.29 -40.50 5.15
C GLN A 6 31.89 -39.38 6.13
N PHE A 7 32.12 -38.13 5.78
CA PHE A 7 31.68 -36.98 6.57
C PHE A 7 30.14 -36.91 6.48
N TYR A 8 29.45 -37.23 7.57
CA TYR A 8 28.03 -36.95 7.71
C TYR A 8 27.85 -35.56 8.31
N ASN A 9 27.12 -34.70 7.60
CA ASN A 9 26.67 -33.42 8.14
C ASN A 9 25.61 -33.71 9.21
N VAL A 10 25.93 -33.49 10.48
CA VAL A 10 24.96 -33.53 11.58
C VAL A 10 24.37 -32.14 11.69
N PRO A 11 23.09 -31.92 11.32
CA PRO A 11 22.46 -30.63 11.54
C PRO A 11 22.35 -30.37 13.05
N GLU A 12 22.92 -29.26 13.51
CA GLU A 12 22.62 -28.70 14.84
C GLU A 12 21.11 -28.43 14.86
N THR A 13 20.36 -29.20 15.65
CA THR A 13 18.91 -29.02 15.80
C THR A 13 18.63 -28.60 17.24
N ASP A 14 18.42 -27.31 17.43
CA ASP A 14 17.98 -26.74 18.69
C ASP A 14 16.45 -26.64 18.68
N GLU A 15 15.80 -27.31 19.65
CA GLU A 15 14.34 -27.38 19.71
C GLU A 15 13.71 -25.99 19.83
N PHE A 16 14.30 -25.11 20.64
CA PHE A 16 13.79 -23.76 20.85
C PHE A 16 13.90 -22.92 19.58
N LEU A 17 15.04 -23.00 18.90
CA LEU A 17 15.25 -22.26 17.65
C LEU A 17 14.34 -22.78 16.52
N SER A 18 13.99 -24.08 16.53
CA SER A 18 13.08 -24.68 15.56
C SER A 18 11.64 -24.12 15.62
N LEU A 19 11.25 -23.51 16.75
CA LEU A 19 9.93 -22.87 16.92
C LEU A 19 9.76 -21.63 16.03
N PHE A 20 10.86 -21.05 15.52
CA PHE A 20 10.86 -19.75 14.84
C PHE A 20 11.36 -19.82 13.37
N PRO A 21 10.93 -20.78 12.54
CA PRO A 21 11.68 -21.24 11.36
C PRO A 21 11.96 -20.18 10.27
N HIS A 22 11.25 -19.04 10.27
CA HIS A 22 11.50 -17.97 9.31
C HIS A 22 12.72 -17.12 9.70
N ARG A 23 13.83 -17.29 8.98
CA ARG A 23 15.12 -16.64 9.27
C ARG A 23 15.46 -15.45 8.35
N TRP A 24 14.62 -15.15 7.37
CA TRP A 24 14.83 -14.00 6.46
C TRP A 24 14.12 -12.75 6.98
N ASN A 25 14.53 -11.57 6.49
CA ASN A 25 13.94 -10.27 6.85
C ASN A 25 13.90 -10.01 8.37
N TYR A 26 14.86 -10.57 9.10
CA TYR A 26 14.89 -10.51 10.55
C TYR A 26 15.27 -9.10 11.04
N LEU A 27 14.90 -8.79 12.28
CA LEU A 27 15.35 -7.59 12.98
C LEU A 27 16.53 -7.89 13.87
N TRP A 28 17.43 -6.93 14.01
CA TRP A 28 18.48 -6.96 15.02
C TRP A 28 18.68 -5.59 15.66
N ALA A 29 19.19 -5.57 16.88
CA ALA A 29 19.55 -4.34 17.58
C ALA A 29 20.74 -4.58 18.52
N GLU A 30 21.55 -3.55 18.74
CA GLU A 30 22.48 -3.54 19.87
C GLU A 30 21.72 -3.55 21.20
N HIS A 31 22.37 -4.06 22.24
CA HIS A 31 21.83 -3.99 23.60
C HIS A 31 21.76 -2.52 24.03
N ALA A 32 20.54 -2.05 24.31
CA ALA A 32 20.31 -0.68 24.74
C ALA A 32 20.90 -0.43 26.14
N LYS A 33 21.31 0.81 26.39
CA LYS A 33 21.67 1.24 27.75
C LYS A 33 20.43 1.25 28.65
N PRO A 34 20.60 1.15 29.98
CA PRO A 34 19.47 1.28 30.91
C PRO A 34 18.66 2.55 30.67
N GLY A 35 17.35 2.40 30.42
CA GLY A 35 16.42 3.51 30.16
C GLY A 35 16.27 3.91 28.69
N GLU A 36 17.03 3.31 27.77
CA GLU A 36 16.91 3.53 26.33
C GLU A 36 16.16 2.37 25.66
N SER A 37 15.48 2.66 24.55
CA SER A 37 14.87 1.63 23.70
C SER A 37 15.87 1.13 22.65
N PRO A 38 15.93 -0.19 22.39
CA PRO A 38 16.79 -0.75 21.36
C PRO A 38 16.44 -0.18 19.98
N GLN A 39 17.47 0.16 19.22
CA GLN A 39 17.33 0.70 17.86
C GLN A 39 17.31 -0.45 16.85
N TRP A 40 16.10 -0.93 16.57
CA TRP A 40 15.87 -2.06 15.67
C TRP A 40 16.19 -1.72 14.21
N GLN A 41 16.97 -2.59 13.59
CA GLN A 41 17.33 -2.55 12.18
C GLN A 41 16.91 -3.83 11.48
N ARG A 42 16.55 -3.73 10.21
CA ARG A 42 16.15 -4.87 9.39
C ARG A 42 17.31 -5.37 8.55
N GLU A 43 17.54 -6.68 8.56
CA GLU A 43 18.50 -7.35 7.68
C GLU A 43 17.76 -8.25 6.68
N THR A 44 18.03 -8.04 5.39
CA THR A 44 17.36 -8.75 4.28
C THR A 44 18.34 -9.50 3.38
N ARG A 45 19.65 -9.29 3.54
CA ARG A 45 20.68 -9.77 2.63
C ARG A 45 21.01 -11.26 2.83
N PHE A 46 20.84 -11.78 4.04
CA PHE A 46 21.15 -13.17 4.39
C PHE A 46 20.26 -13.66 5.54
N PRO A 47 20.09 -14.98 5.72
CA PRO A 47 19.28 -15.52 6.81
C PRO A 47 20.00 -15.45 8.16
N LEU A 48 19.24 -15.26 9.23
CA LEU A 48 19.73 -15.37 10.61
C LEU A 48 20.14 -16.81 10.94
N SER A 49 21.35 -17.00 11.47
CA SER A 49 21.86 -18.31 11.86
C SER A 49 21.58 -18.59 13.34
N ASP A 50 21.40 -19.87 13.67
CA ASP A 50 21.19 -20.33 15.04
C ASP A 50 22.36 -19.95 15.96
N ARG A 51 23.59 -20.03 15.45
CA ARG A 51 24.80 -19.63 16.19
C ARG A 51 24.83 -18.15 16.55
N HIS A 52 24.31 -17.27 15.69
CA HIS A 52 24.20 -15.84 16.02
C HIS A 52 23.20 -15.60 17.15
N ILE A 53 22.06 -16.30 17.12
CA ILE A 53 21.05 -16.21 18.18
C ILE A 53 21.64 -16.69 19.51
N ILE A 54 22.33 -17.85 19.50
CA ILE A 54 22.96 -18.45 20.69
C ILE A 54 24.08 -17.56 21.24
N GLN A 55 24.90 -16.96 20.37
CA GLN A 55 25.99 -16.07 20.79
C GLN A 55 25.46 -14.83 21.52
N GLY A 56 24.24 -14.36 21.20
CA GLY A 56 23.57 -13.29 21.94
C GLY A 56 24.26 -11.92 21.86
N GLN A 57 25.15 -11.70 20.88
CA GLN A 57 25.85 -10.42 20.71
C GLN A 57 24.87 -9.26 20.45
N TYR A 58 23.78 -9.54 19.75
CA TYR A 58 22.70 -8.61 19.46
C TYR A 58 21.37 -9.16 19.95
N LEU A 59 20.39 -8.26 20.06
CA LEU A 59 18.98 -8.65 20.13
C LEU A 59 18.50 -9.01 18.73
N TYR A 60 17.57 -9.95 18.65
CA TYR A 60 17.06 -10.47 17.39
C TYR A 60 15.54 -10.59 17.43
N GLY A 61 14.90 -10.21 16.33
CA GLY A 61 13.48 -10.42 16.09
C GLY A 61 13.26 -11.12 14.76
N VAL A 62 12.18 -11.90 14.67
CA VAL A 62 11.83 -12.69 13.50
C VAL A 62 10.48 -12.28 12.95
N GLU A 63 10.30 -12.43 11.63
CA GLU A 63 9.01 -12.29 10.97
C GLU A 63 8.32 -13.65 10.84
N PHE A 64 7.05 -13.61 10.43
CA PHE A 64 6.31 -14.82 10.10
C PHE A 64 6.53 -15.22 8.63
N GLY A 65 6.61 -16.53 8.39
CA GLY A 65 6.62 -17.09 7.04
C GLY A 65 5.23 -17.14 6.40
N MET A 66 5.11 -17.90 5.32
CA MET A 66 3.81 -18.16 4.67
C MET A 66 2.85 -18.92 5.57
N GLU A 67 3.40 -19.79 6.42
CA GLU A 67 2.67 -20.56 7.42
C GLU A 67 3.30 -20.40 8.80
N THR A 68 2.49 -20.67 9.83
CA THR A 68 2.88 -20.62 11.24
C THR A 68 2.05 -21.60 12.05
N ASN A 69 2.64 -22.14 13.12
CA ASN A 69 1.97 -22.93 14.13
C ASN A 69 1.82 -22.14 15.46
N TYR A 70 1.92 -20.82 15.41
CA TYR A 70 1.63 -19.96 16.56
C TYR A 70 1.22 -18.57 16.12
N PHE A 71 0.63 -17.84 17.05
CA PHE A 71 0.55 -16.39 17.01
C PHE A 71 0.98 -15.82 18.36
N MET A 72 1.22 -14.52 18.41
CA MET A 72 1.72 -13.83 19.58
C MET A 72 1.00 -12.48 19.70
N LEU A 73 0.64 -12.11 20.93
CA LEU A 73 0.07 -10.81 21.24
C LEU A 73 1.07 -10.01 22.06
N ASP A 74 1.36 -8.78 21.63
CA ASP A 74 2.21 -7.86 22.36
C ASP A 74 1.35 -6.86 23.12
N ILE A 75 1.57 -6.78 24.43
CA ILE A 75 0.84 -5.94 25.38
C ILE A 75 1.85 -5.04 26.07
N ASP A 76 1.83 -3.76 25.69
CA ASP A 76 2.68 -2.76 26.31
C ASP A 76 2.37 -2.56 27.78
N ARG A 77 3.38 -2.13 28.55
CA ARG A 77 3.26 -1.81 29.98
C ARG A 77 2.09 -0.84 30.28
N GLY A 78 1.88 0.12 29.39
CA GLY A 78 0.83 1.14 29.49
C GLY A 78 -0.53 0.71 28.93
N SER A 79 -0.64 -0.53 28.45
CA SER A 79 -1.86 -1.06 27.88
C SER A 79 -2.98 -1.18 28.90
N VAL A 80 -4.21 -0.89 28.48
CA VAL A 80 -5.42 -1.18 29.27
C VAL A 80 -5.60 -2.68 29.53
N PHE A 81 -4.98 -3.54 28.72
CA PHE A 81 -5.00 -5.00 28.87
C PHE A 81 -3.85 -5.53 29.73
N HIS A 82 -2.90 -4.67 30.12
CA HIS A 82 -1.76 -5.09 30.91
C HIS A 82 -2.22 -5.56 32.31
N PRO A 83 -1.77 -6.74 32.79
CA PRO A 83 -2.25 -7.33 34.05
C PRO A 83 -2.03 -6.48 35.31
N LYS A 84 -0.99 -5.64 35.30
CA LYS A 84 -0.70 -4.67 36.37
C LYS A 84 -1.55 -3.39 36.31
N HIS A 85 -2.34 -3.19 35.26
CA HIS A 85 -3.23 -2.05 35.13
C HIS A 85 -4.49 -2.23 36.01
N ARG A 86 -5.35 -1.19 36.11
CA ARG A 86 -6.55 -1.22 36.96
C ARG A 86 -7.52 -2.35 36.61
N ASP A 87 -7.55 -2.76 35.35
CA ASP A 87 -8.37 -3.86 34.87
C ASP A 87 -7.56 -5.14 34.75
N ARG A 88 -7.59 -5.97 35.80
CA ARG A 88 -6.85 -7.24 35.86
C ARG A 88 -7.42 -8.33 34.95
N PHE A 89 -8.60 -8.11 34.36
CA PHE A 89 -9.28 -9.09 33.50
C PHE A 89 -8.98 -8.90 32.02
N GLY A 90 -8.09 -7.96 31.66
CA GLY A 90 -7.73 -7.65 30.27
C GLY A 90 -7.34 -8.89 29.45
N VAL A 91 -6.39 -9.69 29.97
CA VAL A 91 -5.97 -10.94 29.32
C VAL A 91 -7.07 -12.00 29.33
N GLY A 92 -7.86 -12.07 30.41
CA GLY A 92 -9.01 -12.98 30.48
C GLY A 92 -10.01 -12.73 29.34
N ARG A 93 -10.35 -11.46 29.08
CA ARG A 93 -11.23 -11.11 27.94
C ARG A 93 -10.63 -11.44 26.58
N ILE A 94 -9.31 -11.34 26.44
CA ILE A 94 -8.61 -11.77 25.23
C ILE A 94 -8.79 -13.28 25.04
N LEU A 95 -8.62 -14.09 26.10
CA LEU A 95 -8.89 -15.52 26.03
C LEU A 95 -10.34 -15.83 25.72
N ASP A 96 -11.30 -15.17 26.39
CA ASP A 96 -12.74 -15.36 26.13
C ASP A 96 -13.11 -15.04 24.66
N ALA A 97 -12.36 -14.14 24.01
CA ALA A 97 -12.54 -13.83 22.59
C ALA A 97 -12.01 -14.93 21.66
N LEU A 98 -10.96 -15.64 22.09
CA LEU A 98 -10.26 -16.65 21.31
C LEU A 98 -10.71 -18.08 21.64
N GLU A 99 -11.41 -18.30 22.75
CA GLU A 99 -11.95 -19.60 23.15
C GLU A 99 -12.81 -20.26 22.05
N PRO A 100 -13.72 -19.56 21.33
CA PRO A 100 -14.47 -20.18 20.24
C PRO A 100 -13.61 -20.68 19.08
N LEU A 101 -12.41 -20.12 18.91
CA LEU A 101 -11.43 -20.57 17.94
C LEU A 101 -10.73 -21.87 18.41
N GLY A 102 -10.87 -22.27 19.66
CA GLY A 102 -10.16 -23.39 20.27
C GLY A 102 -8.81 -23.02 20.87
N VAL A 103 -8.60 -21.73 21.18
CA VAL A 103 -7.38 -21.23 21.85
C VAL A 103 -7.72 -20.92 23.31
N THR A 104 -7.10 -21.65 24.23
CA THR A 104 -7.38 -21.53 25.67
C THR A 104 -6.13 -21.27 26.52
N ASP A 105 -4.93 -21.49 25.97
CA ASP A 105 -3.69 -21.42 26.73
C ASP A 105 -2.61 -20.63 25.99
N PHE A 106 -1.67 -20.10 26.77
CA PHE A 106 -0.59 -19.25 26.27
C PHE A 106 0.63 -19.33 27.18
N ILE A 107 1.76 -18.87 26.65
CA ILE A 107 3.00 -18.69 27.41
C ILE A 107 3.24 -17.19 27.58
N PRO A 108 3.14 -16.65 28.80
CA PRO A 108 3.45 -15.26 29.06
C PRO A 108 4.95 -15.04 29.27
N VAL A 109 5.49 -14.03 28.58
CA VAL A 109 6.90 -13.65 28.65
C VAL A 109 7.00 -12.13 28.73
N THR A 110 7.93 -11.58 29.51
CA THR A 110 8.26 -10.16 29.36
C THR A 110 8.86 -9.91 27.98
N SER A 111 8.45 -8.84 27.30
CA SER A 111 8.99 -8.45 26.00
C SER A 111 10.39 -7.85 26.13
N SER A 112 10.63 -7.10 27.21
CA SER A 112 11.93 -6.55 27.59
C SER A 112 11.94 -6.04 29.05
N TYR A 113 12.98 -5.29 29.44
CA TYR A 113 13.01 -4.54 30.70
C TYR A 113 11.97 -3.41 30.79
N SER A 114 11.27 -3.08 29.69
CA SER A 114 10.15 -2.13 29.69
C SER A 114 8.91 -2.64 30.43
N GLU A 115 8.90 -3.89 30.90
CA GLU A 115 7.75 -4.58 31.49
C GLU A 115 6.57 -4.83 30.54
N GLY A 116 6.71 -4.61 29.23
CA GLY A 116 5.74 -5.12 28.25
C GLY A 116 5.69 -6.65 28.26
N ILE A 117 4.62 -7.24 27.72
CA ILE A 117 4.35 -8.67 27.78
C ILE A 117 4.06 -9.20 26.38
N HIS A 118 4.76 -10.27 26.00
CA HIS A 118 4.39 -11.13 24.89
C HIS A 118 3.59 -12.33 25.41
N LEU A 119 2.44 -12.57 24.81
CA LEU A 119 1.65 -13.79 25.02
C LEU A 119 1.80 -14.67 23.79
N TYR A 120 2.54 -15.76 23.89
CA TYR A 120 2.67 -16.74 22.81
C TYR A 120 1.53 -17.75 22.86
N PHE A 121 0.87 -17.98 21.73
CA PHE A 121 -0.20 -18.96 21.56
C PHE A 121 0.23 -20.04 20.56
N PRO A 122 0.97 -21.07 21.02
CA PRO A 122 1.30 -22.23 20.20
C PRO A 122 0.04 -22.96 19.74
N LEU A 123 0.05 -23.53 18.54
CA LEU A 123 -1.06 -24.26 17.92
C LEU A 123 -0.62 -25.69 17.62
N SER A 124 -1.57 -26.63 17.68
CA SER A 124 -1.33 -28.05 17.40
C SER A 124 -0.90 -28.33 15.94
N GLN A 125 -1.20 -27.43 15.01
CA GLN A 125 -0.91 -27.58 13.59
C GLN A 125 -0.57 -26.23 12.92
N SER A 126 0.04 -26.30 11.74
CA SER A 126 0.41 -25.13 10.93
C SER A 126 -0.79 -24.59 10.14
N PHE A 127 -0.86 -23.27 10.02
CA PHE A 127 -1.87 -22.55 9.23
C PHE A 127 -1.22 -21.44 8.40
N PRO A 128 -1.84 -21.01 7.29
CA PRO A 128 -1.40 -19.82 6.58
C PRO A 128 -1.37 -18.60 7.51
N SER A 129 -0.20 -17.97 7.67
CA SER A 129 0.02 -16.88 8.64
C SER A 129 -0.96 -15.72 8.45
N TRP A 130 -1.32 -15.41 7.21
CA TRP A 130 -2.26 -14.33 6.90
C TRP A 130 -3.69 -14.65 7.37
N GLN A 131 -4.11 -15.92 7.37
CA GLN A 131 -5.43 -16.32 7.86
C GLN A 131 -5.49 -16.25 9.38
N ILE A 132 -4.42 -16.67 10.06
CA ILE A 132 -4.29 -16.52 11.51
C ILE A 132 -4.39 -15.04 11.89
N ALA A 133 -3.64 -14.17 11.21
CA ALA A 133 -3.70 -12.74 11.43
C ALA A 133 -5.13 -12.18 11.31
N GLU A 134 -5.83 -12.53 10.22
CA GLU A 134 -7.20 -12.07 9.96
C GLU A 134 -8.20 -12.59 10.99
N VAL A 135 -8.19 -13.90 11.27
CA VAL A 135 -9.16 -14.54 12.17
C VAL A 135 -8.98 -14.05 13.61
N VAL A 136 -7.74 -14.07 14.13
CA VAL A 136 -7.45 -13.60 15.50
C VAL A 136 -7.85 -12.14 15.64
N SER A 137 -7.44 -11.29 14.70
CA SER A 137 -7.78 -9.86 14.73
C SER A 137 -9.29 -9.62 14.70
N GLN A 138 -10.03 -10.40 13.91
CA GLN A 138 -11.47 -10.24 13.78
C GLN A 138 -12.23 -10.69 15.03
N LEU A 139 -11.82 -11.81 15.64
CA LEU A 139 -12.44 -12.32 16.86
C LEU A 139 -12.27 -11.35 18.04
N LEU A 140 -11.05 -10.80 18.20
CA LEU A 140 -10.79 -9.76 19.20
C LEU A 140 -11.69 -8.54 18.96
N LYS A 141 -11.76 -8.05 17.72
CA LYS A 141 -12.62 -6.91 17.35
C LYS A 141 -14.11 -7.18 17.60
N PHE A 142 -14.60 -8.40 17.36
CA PHE A 142 -15.99 -8.77 17.64
C PHE A 142 -16.34 -8.71 19.13
N LYS A 143 -15.35 -8.89 20.01
CA LYS A 143 -15.51 -8.71 21.47
C LYS A 143 -15.24 -7.27 21.92
N GLY A 144 -15.11 -6.33 21.00
CA GLY A 144 -14.84 -4.92 21.31
C GLY A 144 -13.40 -4.66 21.77
N ILE A 145 -12.50 -5.62 21.56
CA ILE A 145 -11.07 -5.44 21.85
C ILE A 145 -10.45 -4.63 20.72
N VAL A 146 -9.85 -3.50 21.10
CA VAL A 146 -9.18 -2.58 20.19
C VAL A 146 -7.74 -3.08 19.98
N ILE A 147 -7.34 -3.20 18.71
CA ILE A 147 -5.98 -3.58 18.29
C ILE A 147 -5.31 -2.31 17.78
N GLU A 148 -4.37 -1.80 18.55
CA GLU A 148 -3.68 -0.53 18.30
C GLU A 148 -2.23 -0.62 18.80
N ASP A 149 -1.33 0.04 18.06
CA ASP A 149 0.08 0.12 18.41
C ASP A 149 0.24 0.79 19.78
N GLY A 150 1.06 0.19 20.64
CA GLY A 150 1.25 0.64 22.02
C GLY A 150 0.14 0.26 23.01
N GLN A 151 -0.85 -0.55 22.60
CA GLN A 151 -1.88 -1.12 23.49
C GLN A 151 -1.96 -2.63 23.34
N LEU A 152 -2.29 -3.11 22.16
CA LEU A 152 -2.39 -4.54 21.86
C LEU A 152 -2.08 -4.74 20.38
N GLU A 153 -0.96 -5.38 20.09
CA GLU A 153 -0.55 -5.71 18.73
C GLU A 153 -0.65 -7.22 18.49
N VAL A 154 -1.11 -7.61 17.30
CA VAL A 154 -1.28 -9.02 16.90
C VAL A 154 -0.18 -9.41 15.92
N PHE A 155 0.45 -10.56 16.17
CA PHE A 155 1.48 -11.13 15.32
C PHE A 155 1.16 -12.59 14.98
N PRO A 156 1.06 -12.98 13.70
CA PRO A 156 1.21 -12.14 12.52
C PRO A 156 0.15 -11.04 12.44
N ASN A 157 0.51 -9.88 11.92
CA ASN A 157 -0.42 -8.77 11.71
C ASN A 157 -1.16 -8.92 10.37
N VAL A 158 -2.34 -8.29 10.26
CA VAL A 158 -3.05 -8.19 8.97
C VAL A 158 -2.22 -7.33 8.01
N ARG A 159 -1.76 -7.93 6.91
CA ARG A 159 -0.91 -7.26 5.93
C ARG A 159 -1.75 -6.37 5.02
N LEU A 160 -1.31 -5.13 4.85
CA LEU A 160 -1.94 -4.21 3.91
C LEU A 160 -1.44 -4.51 2.50
N TYR A 161 -2.33 -4.39 1.51
CA TYR A 161 -1.92 -4.45 0.11
C TYR A 161 -1.37 -3.08 -0.29
N ASP A 162 -0.11 -3.05 -0.73
CA ASP A 162 0.51 -1.86 -1.30
C ASP A 162 0.19 -1.80 -2.80
N SER A 163 -0.66 -0.84 -3.18
CA SER A 163 -1.07 -0.65 -4.57
C SER A 163 0.03 -0.11 -5.48
N GLU A 164 1.06 0.54 -4.93
CA GLU A 164 2.18 1.11 -5.69
C GLU A 164 3.22 0.04 -6.00
N LEU A 165 3.53 -0.81 -5.01
CA LEU A 165 4.49 -1.89 -5.15
C LEU A 165 3.89 -3.19 -5.68
N GLY A 166 2.56 -3.28 -5.78
CA GLY A 166 1.84 -4.45 -6.29
C GLY A 166 2.02 -5.70 -5.42
N LYS A 167 2.33 -5.52 -4.14
CA LYS A 167 2.60 -6.60 -3.19
C LYS A 167 2.02 -6.27 -1.82
N HIS A 168 1.73 -7.29 -1.02
CA HIS A 168 1.40 -7.07 0.39
C HIS A 168 2.63 -6.60 1.16
N SER A 169 2.41 -5.76 2.18
CA SER A 169 3.42 -5.43 3.18
C SER A 169 3.98 -6.70 3.81
N LEU A 170 5.20 -6.64 4.35
CA LEU A 170 5.74 -7.74 5.16
C LEU A 170 4.96 -7.86 6.48
N PHE A 171 5.07 -9.01 7.14
CA PHE A 171 4.58 -9.13 8.51
C PHE A 171 5.47 -8.27 9.43
N LYS A 172 4.88 -7.70 10.47
CA LYS A 172 5.65 -7.11 11.56
C LYS A 172 6.50 -8.23 12.19
N ALA A 173 7.76 -7.93 12.48
CA ALA A 173 8.62 -8.83 13.23
C ALA A 173 8.40 -8.63 14.73
N HIS A 174 8.59 -9.70 15.50
CA HIS A 174 8.61 -9.62 16.97
C HIS A 174 9.98 -10.05 17.49
N ARG A 175 10.36 -9.54 18.66
CA ARG A 175 11.58 -9.98 19.34
C ARG A 175 11.47 -11.45 19.77
N LEU A 176 12.55 -12.22 19.59
CA LEU A 176 12.61 -13.59 20.09
C LEU A 176 12.52 -13.61 21.63
N PRO A 177 11.81 -14.60 22.21
CA PRO A 177 11.73 -14.72 23.66
C PRO A 177 13.07 -15.15 24.26
N LEU A 178 13.21 -15.01 25.58
CA LEU A 178 14.39 -15.46 26.35
C LEU A 178 15.72 -14.77 26.00
N GLN A 179 15.67 -13.68 25.24
CA GLN A 179 16.80 -12.76 25.11
C GLN A 179 16.89 -11.85 26.35
N LEU A 180 18.00 -11.13 26.53
CA LEU A 180 18.26 -10.29 27.70
C LEU A 180 17.07 -9.36 28.08
N GLY A 181 16.47 -9.55 29.26
CA GLY A 181 15.28 -8.80 29.68
C GLY A 181 13.93 -9.45 29.33
N SER A 182 13.94 -10.60 28.67
CA SER A 182 12.76 -11.40 28.34
C SER A 182 12.74 -12.68 29.18
N TYR A 183 11.73 -12.81 30.03
CA TYR A 183 11.62 -13.90 31.00
C TYR A 183 10.18 -14.44 31.05
N LEU A 184 10.04 -15.74 31.26
CA LEU A 184 8.78 -16.41 31.56
C LEU A 184 8.11 -15.77 32.78
N LEU A 185 6.79 -15.71 32.71
CA LEU A 185 5.94 -15.24 33.79
C LEU A 185 5.10 -16.38 34.37
N THR A 186 4.75 -16.28 35.65
CA THR A 186 3.77 -17.16 36.29
C THR A 186 2.33 -16.73 35.93
N GLU A 187 1.34 -17.54 36.31
CA GLU A 187 -0.09 -17.19 36.22
C GLU A 187 -0.44 -15.89 36.98
N ASN A 188 0.37 -15.54 37.99
CA ASN A 188 0.22 -14.30 38.76
C ASN A 188 1.03 -13.12 38.17
N TRP A 189 1.59 -13.28 36.96
CA TRP A 189 2.38 -12.24 36.26
C TRP A 189 3.69 -11.87 36.96
N GLU A 190 4.26 -12.81 37.71
CA GLU A 190 5.55 -12.67 38.38
C GLU A 190 6.66 -13.34 37.58
N LEU A 191 7.89 -12.81 37.67
CA LEU A 191 9.05 -13.39 37.00
C LEU A 191 9.33 -14.81 37.50
N ARG A 192 9.61 -15.72 36.56
CA ARG A 192 9.98 -17.10 36.83
C ARG A 192 11.29 -17.46 36.12
N TYR A 193 11.99 -18.44 36.68
CA TYR A 193 13.16 -19.04 36.03
C TYR A 193 12.82 -19.45 34.59
N SER A 194 13.65 -19.01 33.67
CA SER A 194 13.42 -19.13 32.24
C SER A 194 14.57 -19.88 31.58
N SER A 195 14.25 -20.91 30.81
CA SER A 195 15.23 -21.62 29.98
C SER A 195 14.56 -22.07 28.68
N PRO A 196 15.34 -22.26 27.60
CA PRO A 196 14.82 -22.81 26.34
C PRO A 196 14.04 -24.12 26.54
N GLU A 197 14.51 -25.00 27.41
CA GLU A 197 13.87 -26.30 27.69
C GLU A 197 12.50 -26.14 28.35
N ILE A 198 12.37 -25.21 29.31
CA ILE A 198 11.10 -24.92 29.97
C ILE A 198 10.13 -24.30 28.96
N PHE A 199 10.60 -23.34 28.16
CA PHE A 199 9.79 -22.70 27.13
C PHE A 199 9.28 -23.72 26.10
N CYS A 200 10.14 -24.61 25.60
CA CYS A 200 9.73 -25.69 24.69
C CYS A 200 8.73 -26.66 25.32
N LYS A 201 8.90 -27.00 26.61
CA LYS A 201 7.94 -27.83 27.33
C LYS A 201 6.56 -27.17 27.42
N GLU A 202 6.52 -25.89 27.78
CA GLU A 202 5.28 -25.11 27.83
C GLU A 202 4.67 -24.91 26.44
N TRP A 203 5.50 -24.78 25.42
CA TRP A 203 5.07 -24.72 24.02
C TRP A 203 4.32 -25.96 23.60
N ARG A 204 4.88 -27.14 23.83
CA ARG A 204 4.20 -28.42 23.53
C ARG A 204 2.90 -28.56 24.30
N PHE A 205 2.86 -28.14 25.58
CA PHE A 205 1.66 -28.19 26.39
C PHE A 205 0.55 -27.26 25.88
N CYS A 206 0.88 -26.00 25.57
CA CYS A 206 -0.07 -25.05 25.02
C CYS A 206 -0.54 -25.47 23.62
N ALA A 207 0.38 -25.94 22.76
CA ALA A 207 0.05 -26.40 21.42
C ALA A 207 -0.94 -27.58 21.46
N PHE A 208 -0.77 -28.50 22.41
CA PHE A 208 -1.70 -29.61 22.61
C PHE A 208 -3.10 -29.15 23.02
N ARG A 209 -3.21 -28.06 23.81
CA ARG A 209 -4.49 -27.53 24.27
C ARG A 209 -5.17 -26.59 23.28
N ASN A 210 -4.37 -25.91 22.47
CA ASN A 210 -4.83 -24.98 21.44
C ASN A 210 -5.07 -25.71 20.12
N GLU A 211 -6.17 -26.47 20.07
CA GLU A 211 -6.64 -27.12 18.86
C GLU A 211 -7.66 -26.23 18.14
N ILE A 212 -7.26 -25.68 16.98
CA ILE A 212 -8.10 -24.75 16.23
C ILE A 212 -9.40 -25.43 15.76
N ASN A 213 -10.54 -24.88 16.18
CA ASN A 213 -11.85 -25.23 15.68
C ASN A 213 -12.00 -24.74 14.22
N LEU A 214 -11.80 -25.66 13.27
CA LEU A 214 -11.91 -25.36 11.83
C LEU A 214 -13.28 -24.82 11.43
N GLY A 215 -14.36 -25.16 12.14
CA GLY A 215 -15.68 -24.62 11.91
C GLY A 215 -15.73 -23.12 12.22
N CYS A 216 -15.26 -22.72 13.41
CA CYS A 216 -15.14 -21.31 13.80
C CYS A 216 -14.18 -20.56 12.87
N PHE A 217 -12.99 -21.11 12.63
CA PHE A 217 -11.96 -20.52 11.78
C PHE A 217 -12.49 -20.21 10.37
N ASN A 218 -13.05 -21.22 9.68
CA ASN A 218 -13.59 -21.03 8.33
C ASN A 218 -14.83 -20.14 8.30
N SER A 219 -15.67 -20.20 9.33
CA SER A 219 -16.86 -19.32 9.41
C SER A 219 -16.46 -17.85 9.58
N THR A 220 -15.43 -17.59 10.39
CA THR A 220 -14.85 -16.27 10.59
C THR A 220 -14.19 -15.75 9.30
N LEU A 221 -13.38 -16.56 8.61
CA LEU A 221 -12.84 -16.20 7.30
C LEU A 221 -13.93 -15.87 6.28
N ARG A 222 -15.03 -16.63 6.26
CA ARG A 222 -16.18 -16.31 5.39
C ARG A 222 -16.82 -14.97 5.78
N LEU A 223 -16.95 -14.66 7.07
CA LEU A 223 -17.45 -13.37 7.54
C LEU A 223 -16.50 -12.22 7.18
N ILE A 224 -15.20 -12.42 7.32
CA ILE A 224 -14.16 -11.48 6.91
C ILE A 224 -14.25 -11.23 5.41
N ASN A 225 -14.33 -12.27 4.58
CA ASN A 225 -14.54 -12.14 3.13
C ASN A 225 -15.88 -11.46 2.78
N ARG A 226 -16.93 -11.72 3.58
CA ARG A 226 -18.22 -10.99 3.49
C ARG A 226 -18.11 -9.51 3.87
N ASN A 227 -17.25 -9.18 4.82
CA ASN A 227 -16.99 -7.80 5.26
C ASN A 227 -16.01 -7.09 4.33
N TYR A 228 -15.03 -7.79 3.74
CA TYR A 228 -14.24 -7.30 2.61
C TYR A 228 -15.12 -7.08 1.37
N THR A 229 -16.25 -7.79 1.25
CA THR A 229 -17.30 -7.50 0.26
C THR A 229 -18.27 -6.38 0.69
N LYS A 230 -18.38 -6.06 1.99
CA LYS A 230 -18.97 -4.79 2.44
C LYS A 230 -18.06 -3.62 2.07
N LEU A 231 -18.70 -2.57 1.59
CA LEU A 231 -18.03 -1.39 1.07
C LEU A 231 -17.53 -0.56 2.27
N GLY A 232 -16.36 0.07 2.16
CA GLY A 232 -15.98 1.09 3.15
C GLY A 232 -17.00 2.24 3.15
N PHE A 233 -17.09 3.02 4.24
CA PHE A 233 -18.11 4.06 4.44
C PHE A 233 -18.37 4.96 3.22
N LYS A 234 -17.32 5.42 2.52
CA LYS A 234 -17.45 6.22 1.28
C LYS A 234 -18.06 5.43 0.11
N GLY A 235 -17.67 4.16 -0.03
CA GLY A 235 -18.22 3.24 -1.03
C GLY A 235 -19.67 2.86 -0.73
N GLU A 236 -20.00 2.65 0.55
CA GLU A 236 -21.37 2.37 1.00
C GLU A 236 -22.28 3.58 0.77
N LYS A 237 -21.83 4.79 1.15
CA LYS A 237 -22.54 6.02 0.84
C LYS A 237 -22.74 6.19 -0.67
N PHE A 238 -21.69 5.99 -1.48
CA PHE A 238 -21.80 6.12 -2.93
C PHE A 238 -22.79 5.11 -3.53
N LEU A 239 -22.74 3.85 -3.10
CA LEU A 239 -23.71 2.84 -3.53
C LEU A 239 -25.14 3.23 -3.10
N ASN A 240 -25.32 3.73 -1.88
CA ASN A 240 -26.62 4.17 -1.37
C ASN A 240 -27.18 5.37 -2.16
N ASP A 241 -26.34 6.36 -2.48
CA ASP A 241 -26.70 7.50 -3.32
C ASP A 241 -27.16 7.00 -4.72
N LEU A 242 -26.45 6.02 -5.30
CA LEU A 242 -26.83 5.41 -6.59
C LEU A 242 -28.15 4.63 -6.49
N ASN A 243 -28.34 3.83 -5.45
CA ASN A 243 -29.57 3.06 -5.24
C ASN A 243 -30.77 3.99 -5.06
N THR A 244 -30.65 5.02 -4.22
CA THR A 244 -31.72 5.98 -3.95
C THR A 244 -32.25 6.62 -5.24
N GLU A 245 -31.35 6.99 -6.16
CA GLU A 245 -31.75 7.56 -7.44
C GLU A 245 -32.32 6.52 -8.43
N ILE A 246 -31.85 5.27 -8.37
CA ILE A 246 -32.28 4.20 -9.27
C ILE A 246 -33.63 3.62 -8.85
N ASP A 247 -33.82 3.39 -7.56
CA ASP A 247 -34.98 2.70 -6.98
C ASP A 247 -36.27 3.53 -7.12
N GLN A 248 -36.15 4.85 -7.23
CA GLN A 248 -37.28 5.74 -7.56
C GLN A 248 -37.84 5.46 -8.96
N GLY A 249 -37.04 4.85 -9.85
CA GLY A 249 -37.42 4.51 -11.21
C GLY A 249 -37.60 5.72 -12.12
N TRP A 250 -38.47 5.58 -13.10
CA TRP A 250 -38.76 6.61 -14.09
C TRP A 250 -39.98 7.40 -13.64
N THR A 251 -39.83 8.72 -13.46
CA THR A 251 -40.90 9.58 -12.93
C THR A 251 -41.31 10.70 -13.88
N ASP A 252 -40.48 11.02 -14.88
CA ASP A 252 -40.78 12.06 -15.87
C ASP A 252 -40.00 11.85 -17.18
N PHE A 253 -40.40 12.57 -18.23
CA PHE A 253 -39.71 12.59 -19.51
C PHE A 253 -38.31 13.23 -19.40
N GLY A 254 -37.40 12.82 -20.29
CA GLY A 254 -36.03 13.38 -20.35
C GLY A 254 -35.02 12.78 -19.37
N GLN A 255 -35.44 11.86 -18.48
CA GLN A 255 -34.56 11.24 -17.48
C GLN A 255 -33.59 10.18 -18.04
N THR A 256 -33.74 9.75 -19.30
CA THR A 256 -32.98 8.62 -19.88
C THR A 256 -31.48 8.71 -19.64
N ASN A 257 -30.83 9.83 -19.95
CA ASN A 257 -29.39 9.94 -19.79
C ASN A 257 -28.97 9.91 -18.32
N ARG A 258 -29.68 10.62 -17.46
CA ARG A 258 -29.37 10.73 -16.03
C ARG A 258 -29.49 9.37 -15.35
N LEU A 259 -30.56 8.63 -15.62
CA LEU A 259 -30.86 7.35 -15.00
C LEU A 259 -29.97 6.23 -15.55
N LEU A 260 -29.77 6.15 -16.87
CA LEU A 260 -28.84 5.20 -17.47
C LEU A 260 -27.40 5.40 -16.98
N GLY A 261 -26.96 6.65 -16.79
CA GLY A 261 -25.65 6.94 -16.21
C GLY A 261 -25.49 6.39 -14.79
N ARG A 262 -26.54 6.47 -13.96
CA ARG A 262 -26.50 5.95 -12.57
C ARG A 262 -26.54 4.43 -12.52
N ILE A 263 -27.42 3.82 -13.30
CA ILE A 263 -27.48 2.36 -13.47
C ILE A 263 -26.11 1.84 -13.92
N THR A 264 -25.51 2.50 -14.91
CA THR A 264 -24.19 2.14 -15.44
C THR A 264 -23.11 2.25 -14.38
N LEU A 265 -23.04 3.37 -13.64
CA LEU A 265 -22.04 3.53 -12.58
C LEU A 265 -22.20 2.48 -11.48
N ARG A 266 -23.44 2.16 -11.07
CA ARG A 266 -23.71 1.10 -10.09
C ARG A 266 -23.26 -0.26 -10.59
N ALA A 267 -23.59 -0.62 -11.83
CA ALA A 267 -23.23 -1.90 -12.42
C ALA A 267 -21.71 -2.04 -12.66
N TYR A 268 -21.07 -1.00 -13.19
CA TYR A 268 -19.64 -1.00 -13.50
C TYR A 268 -18.76 -0.98 -12.24
N VAL A 269 -19.06 -0.07 -11.30
CA VAL A 269 -18.26 0.10 -10.08
C VAL A 269 -18.53 -1.02 -9.08
N PHE A 270 -19.79 -1.43 -8.90
CA PHE A 270 -20.20 -2.33 -7.82
C PHE A 270 -20.79 -3.67 -8.28
N GLY A 271 -21.02 -3.89 -9.58
CA GLY A 271 -21.73 -5.09 -10.06
C GLY A 271 -21.09 -6.41 -9.61
N HIS A 272 -19.76 -6.49 -9.59
CA HIS A 272 -19.02 -7.66 -9.11
C HIS A 272 -19.12 -7.85 -7.58
N ARG A 273 -19.37 -6.78 -6.83
CA ARG A 273 -19.59 -6.81 -5.38
C ARG A 273 -21.01 -7.24 -5.05
N LEU A 274 -21.99 -6.81 -5.84
CA LEU A 274 -23.41 -7.07 -5.65
C LEU A 274 -23.81 -8.48 -6.10
N ASN A 275 -23.30 -8.91 -7.25
CA ASN A 275 -23.70 -10.16 -7.89
C ASN A 275 -22.65 -11.29 -7.74
N GLY A 276 -21.49 -10.98 -7.14
CA GLY A 276 -20.33 -11.87 -7.12
C GLY A 276 -19.63 -11.99 -8.49
N GLY A 277 -18.40 -12.49 -8.49
CA GLY A 277 -17.63 -12.75 -9.71
C GLY A 277 -16.75 -11.58 -10.18
N GLN A 278 -16.42 -11.54 -11.47
CA GLN A 278 -15.53 -10.53 -12.08
C GLN A 278 -16.27 -9.23 -12.42
N PRO A 279 -15.57 -8.06 -12.44
CA PRO A 279 -16.10 -6.80 -12.94
C PRO A 279 -16.90 -6.92 -14.24
N LEU A 280 -18.03 -6.21 -14.30
CA LEU A 280 -18.86 -6.18 -15.49
C LEU A 280 -18.26 -5.19 -16.49
N THR A 281 -17.89 -5.68 -17.66
CA THR A 281 -17.37 -4.90 -18.78
C THR A 281 -17.96 -5.39 -20.10
N GLY A 282 -17.82 -4.58 -21.15
CA GLY A 282 -18.30 -4.84 -22.50
C GLY A 282 -19.77 -5.24 -22.52
N GLU A 283 -20.06 -6.31 -23.26
CA GLU A 283 -21.42 -6.80 -23.48
C GLU A 283 -22.15 -7.20 -22.18
N ARG A 284 -21.41 -7.68 -21.16
CA ARG A 284 -21.99 -8.06 -19.86
C ARG A 284 -22.51 -6.83 -19.12
N LEU A 285 -21.79 -5.71 -19.21
CA LEU A 285 -22.21 -4.45 -18.61
C LEU A 285 -23.44 -3.88 -19.34
N ILE A 286 -23.43 -3.90 -20.68
CA ILE A 286 -24.54 -3.42 -21.52
C ILE A 286 -25.84 -4.16 -21.17
N ASN A 287 -25.79 -5.49 -21.13
CA ASN A 287 -26.95 -6.32 -20.81
C ASN A 287 -27.51 -6.05 -19.41
N GLU A 288 -26.65 -5.86 -18.41
CA GLU A 288 -27.11 -5.55 -17.05
C GLU A 288 -27.74 -4.16 -16.95
N ILE A 289 -27.23 -3.17 -17.69
CA ILE A 289 -27.83 -1.81 -17.76
C ILE A 289 -29.24 -1.90 -18.36
N ILE A 290 -29.41 -2.58 -19.49
CA ILE A 290 -30.71 -2.72 -20.16
C ILE A 290 -31.68 -3.45 -19.24
N LYS A 291 -31.26 -4.61 -18.70
CA LYS A 291 -32.07 -5.42 -17.79
C LYS A 291 -32.52 -4.63 -16.56
N THR A 292 -31.66 -3.79 -16.00
CA THR A 292 -32.01 -2.95 -14.85
C THR A 292 -33.00 -1.86 -15.29
N ALA A 293 -32.69 -1.12 -16.35
CA ALA A 293 -33.48 0.00 -16.84
C ALA A 293 -34.93 -0.40 -17.20
N THR A 294 -35.12 -1.57 -17.83
CA THR A 294 -36.44 -2.06 -18.26
C THR A 294 -37.29 -2.61 -17.12
N ARG A 295 -36.68 -2.97 -15.98
CA ARG A 295 -37.37 -3.49 -14.79
C ARG A 295 -37.81 -2.41 -13.81
N LEU A 296 -37.30 -1.19 -13.96
CA LEU A 296 -37.66 -0.08 -13.08
C LEU A 296 -39.09 0.42 -13.37
N PRO A 297 -39.83 0.85 -12.33
CA PRO A 297 -41.18 1.37 -12.50
C PRO A 297 -41.18 2.61 -13.40
N GLY A 298 -42.23 2.77 -14.21
CA GLY A 298 -42.40 3.90 -15.13
C GLY A 298 -41.61 3.81 -16.46
N TYR A 299 -40.82 2.75 -16.70
CA TYR A 299 -40.04 2.62 -17.94
C TYR A 299 -40.92 2.71 -19.20
N GLY A 300 -42.06 2.02 -19.21
CA GLY A 300 -42.99 2.02 -20.35
C GLY A 300 -43.65 3.38 -20.62
N GLU A 301 -43.80 4.20 -19.58
CA GLU A 301 -44.55 5.46 -19.60
C GLU A 301 -43.64 6.65 -19.91
N PHE A 302 -42.46 6.72 -19.27
CA PHE A 302 -41.61 7.91 -19.31
C PHE A 302 -40.35 7.74 -20.17
N CYS A 303 -39.91 6.51 -20.47
CA CYS A 303 -38.76 6.30 -21.34
C CYS A 303 -39.13 6.41 -22.82
N ARG A 304 -38.74 7.51 -23.47
CA ARG A 304 -38.96 7.70 -24.92
C ARG A 304 -37.91 7.01 -25.80
N HIS A 305 -36.79 6.58 -25.22
CA HIS A 305 -35.69 5.91 -25.93
C HIS A 305 -35.82 4.37 -25.93
N ARG A 306 -37.02 3.82 -25.82
CA ARG A 306 -37.25 2.36 -25.74
C ARG A 306 -36.67 1.61 -26.95
N GLN A 307 -36.88 2.14 -28.15
CA GLN A 307 -36.37 1.56 -29.40
C GLN A 307 -34.84 1.64 -29.51
N GLU A 308 -34.21 2.59 -28.81
CA GLU A 308 -32.76 2.84 -28.84
C GLU A 308 -32.04 2.39 -27.55
N ILE A 309 -32.74 1.71 -26.64
CA ILE A 309 -32.25 1.50 -25.27
C ILE A 309 -30.91 0.74 -25.25
N TYR A 310 -30.73 -0.18 -26.20
CA TYR A 310 -29.48 -0.90 -26.38
C TYR A 310 -28.33 0.03 -26.75
N GLN A 311 -28.52 0.89 -27.76
CA GLN A 311 -27.49 1.83 -28.20
C GLN A 311 -27.15 2.82 -27.09
N ARG A 312 -28.16 3.32 -26.36
CA ARG A 312 -27.94 4.22 -25.21
C ARG A 312 -27.18 3.54 -24.08
N ALA A 313 -27.50 2.28 -23.76
CA ALA A 313 -26.76 1.52 -22.75
C ALA A 313 -25.31 1.25 -23.18
N LYS A 314 -25.09 0.95 -24.46
CA LYS A 314 -23.75 0.78 -25.05
C LYS A 314 -22.90 2.04 -24.96
N ASP A 315 -23.47 3.20 -25.28
CA ASP A 315 -22.77 4.48 -25.19
C ASP A 315 -22.37 4.78 -23.74
N TRP A 316 -23.28 4.57 -22.78
CA TRP A 316 -22.98 4.75 -21.36
C TRP A 316 -21.95 3.75 -20.82
N ALA A 317 -22.03 2.47 -21.20
CA ALA A 317 -21.03 1.48 -20.82
C ALA A 317 -19.64 1.90 -21.29
N LYS A 318 -19.51 2.30 -22.57
CA LYS A 318 -18.25 2.81 -23.14
C LYS A 318 -17.74 4.05 -22.40
N CYS A 319 -18.62 5.00 -22.09
CA CYS A 319 -18.28 6.17 -21.29
C CYS A 319 -17.77 5.79 -19.89
N ALA A 320 -18.41 4.85 -19.19
CA ALA A 320 -18.00 4.44 -17.84
C ALA A 320 -16.64 3.74 -17.83
N GLU A 321 -16.41 2.83 -18.79
CA GLU A 321 -15.12 2.12 -18.94
C GLU A 321 -13.96 3.05 -19.32
N SER A 322 -14.26 4.13 -20.03
CA SER A 322 -13.28 5.17 -20.39
C SER A 322 -13.17 6.29 -19.36
N SER A 323 -14.02 6.33 -18.34
CA SER A 323 -14.05 7.39 -17.32
C SER A 323 -12.97 7.22 -16.25
N ARG A 324 -12.99 8.15 -15.28
CA ARG A 324 -12.19 8.09 -14.05
C ARG A 324 -12.65 7.02 -13.05
N TYR A 325 -13.84 6.44 -13.24
CA TYR A 325 -14.37 5.41 -12.34
C TYR A 325 -13.76 4.05 -12.70
N TYR A 326 -13.67 3.18 -11.71
CA TYR A 326 -13.15 1.82 -11.84
C TYR A 326 -13.92 0.87 -10.91
N PRO A 327 -13.90 -0.44 -11.18
CA PRO A 327 -14.49 -1.44 -10.29
C PRO A 327 -13.98 -1.29 -8.86
N TYR A 328 -14.88 -1.16 -7.91
CA TYR A 328 -14.55 -0.92 -6.51
C TYR A 328 -13.62 -1.99 -5.93
N GLY A 329 -12.55 -1.57 -5.25
CA GLY A 329 -11.53 -2.47 -4.71
C GLY A 329 -10.47 -2.91 -5.72
N PHE A 330 -10.58 -2.52 -6.99
CA PHE A 330 -9.50 -2.63 -7.96
C PHE A 330 -8.77 -1.29 -8.01
N SER A 331 -7.44 -1.29 -7.88
CA SER A 331 -6.65 -0.09 -8.18
C SER A 331 -6.90 0.28 -9.64
N PRO A 332 -6.83 1.57 -10.05
CA PRO A 332 -6.58 1.89 -11.44
C PRO A 332 -5.24 1.25 -11.79
N TYR A 333 -5.27 0.00 -12.25
CA TYR A 333 -4.23 -0.54 -13.11
C TYR A 333 -3.93 0.60 -14.06
N LYS A 334 -2.69 1.13 -14.03
CA LYS A 334 -2.19 1.99 -15.10
C LYS A 334 -2.63 1.28 -16.35
N LYS A 335 -3.64 1.83 -17.05
CA LYS A 335 -4.07 1.29 -18.32
C LYS A 335 -2.77 1.32 -19.13
N VAL A 336 -2.16 0.15 -19.34
CA VAL A 336 -1.26 -0.01 -20.48
C VAL A 336 -2.19 0.31 -21.61
N ARG A 337 -2.14 1.56 -22.07
CA ARG A 337 -2.92 1.98 -23.23
C ARG A 337 -2.51 0.97 -24.30
N PRO A 338 -3.45 0.22 -24.90
CA PRO A 338 -3.21 -0.28 -26.23
C PRO A 338 -2.72 0.94 -27.02
N PRO A 339 -1.65 0.85 -27.83
CA PRO A 339 -1.14 2.01 -28.54
C PRO A 339 -2.31 2.68 -29.25
N GLU A 340 -2.67 3.88 -28.79
CA GLU A 340 -3.71 4.68 -29.43
C GLU A 340 -3.19 5.02 -30.83
N PRO A 341 -4.01 4.95 -31.89
CA PRO A 341 -3.62 5.53 -33.16
C PRO A 341 -3.25 7.00 -32.91
N GLU A 342 -2.04 7.38 -33.33
CA GLU A 342 -1.45 8.68 -33.04
C GLU A 342 -2.43 9.81 -33.37
N THR A 343 -2.84 10.58 -32.36
CA THR A 343 -3.60 11.79 -32.63
C THR A 343 -2.66 12.82 -33.27
N PRO A 344 -3.11 13.63 -34.25
CA PRO A 344 -2.27 14.64 -34.91
C PRO A 344 -1.59 15.61 -33.94
N GLN A 345 -2.21 15.85 -32.78
CA GLN A 345 -1.68 16.72 -31.73
C GLN A 345 -0.47 16.10 -30.99
N ILE A 346 -0.50 14.78 -30.73
CA ILE A 346 0.62 14.06 -30.10
C ILE A 346 1.77 13.95 -31.10
N ALA A 347 1.47 13.61 -32.36
CA ALA A 347 2.46 13.60 -33.45
C ALA A 347 3.11 14.99 -33.63
N TRP A 348 2.33 16.06 -33.60
CA TRP A 348 2.82 17.44 -33.69
C TRP A 348 3.72 17.84 -32.51
N ASN A 349 3.34 17.49 -31.28
CA ASN A 349 4.14 17.79 -30.10
C ASN A 349 5.44 16.97 -30.06
N THR A 350 5.40 15.70 -30.48
CA THR A 350 6.59 14.84 -30.63
C THR A 350 7.50 15.35 -31.73
N TRP A 351 6.94 15.74 -32.89
CA TRP A 351 7.68 16.37 -33.98
C TRP A 351 8.33 17.68 -33.54
N ARG A 352 7.59 18.55 -32.84
CA ARG A 352 8.11 19.84 -32.34
C ARG A 352 9.25 19.65 -31.35
N LYS A 353 9.16 18.65 -30.46
CA LYS A 353 10.25 18.30 -29.53
C LYS A 353 11.47 17.79 -30.27
N ARG A 354 11.29 16.80 -31.16
CA ARG A 354 12.36 16.22 -31.98
C ARG A 354 13.07 17.29 -32.82
N HIS A 355 12.31 18.13 -33.50
CA HIS A 355 12.84 19.20 -34.33
C HIS A 355 13.60 20.25 -33.51
N THR A 356 13.15 20.56 -32.29
CA THR A 356 13.87 21.46 -31.37
C THR A 356 15.19 20.83 -30.90
N THR A 357 15.18 19.54 -30.54
CA THR A 357 16.40 18.79 -30.19
C THR A 357 17.39 18.76 -31.36
N GLU A 358 16.93 18.42 -32.57
CA GLU A 358 17.77 18.36 -33.77
C GLU A 358 18.40 19.74 -34.09
N ARG A 359 17.62 20.82 -34.00
CA ARG A 359 18.14 22.19 -34.16
C ARG A 359 19.19 22.55 -33.11
N LEU A 360 19.00 22.13 -31.86
CA LEU A 360 19.95 22.43 -30.78
C LEU A 360 21.25 21.63 -30.95
N CYS A 361 21.15 20.34 -31.27
CA CYS A 361 22.31 19.51 -31.60
C CYS A 361 23.08 20.07 -32.80
N PHE A 362 22.38 20.54 -33.84
CA PHE A 362 23.01 21.20 -34.98
C PHE A 362 23.73 22.49 -34.57
N ALA A 363 23.09 23.35 -33.78
CA ALA A 363 23.71 24.58 -33.28
C ALA A 363 24.98 24.29 -32.46
N ILE A 364 24.94 23.28 -31.60
CA ILE A 364 26.11 22.82 -30.85
C ILE A 364 27.20 22.34 -31.81
N ALA A 365 26.89 21.42 -32.73
CA ALA A 365 27.87 20.89 -33.68
C ALA A 365 28.51 21.99 -34.55
N ASP A 366 27.71 22.97 -35.00
CA ASP A 366 28.17 24.11 -35.79
C ASP A 366 29.14 25.00 -34.98
N LEU A 367 28.82 25.29 -33.71
CA LEU A 367 29.71 26.05 -32.81
C LEU A 367 31.01 25.31 -32.50
N TRP A 368 30.94 23.99 -32.31
CA TRP A 368 32.12 23.13 -32.12
C TRP A 368 33.01 23.12 -33.36
N ASN A 369 32.43 22.93 -34.55
CA ASN A 369 33.16 22.92 -35.81
C ASN A 369 33.81 24.28 -36.12
N LYS A 370 33.18 25.38 -35.70
CA LYS A 370 33.73 26.74 -35.85
C LYS A 370 34.71 27.12 -34.74
N GLY A 371 34.95 26.26 -33.75
CA GLY A 371 35.80 26.56 -32.59
C GLY A 371 35.28 27.70 -31.71
N ARG A 372 33.97 27.97 -31.77
CA ARG A 372 33.30 29.11 -31.11
C ARG A 372 32.41 28.71 -29.94
N PHE A 373 32.48 27.46 -29.49
CA PHE A 373 31.66 27.00 -28.38
C PHE A 373 32.16 27.57 -27.04
N PRO A 374 31.40 28.46 -26.37
CA PRO A 374 31.90 29.14 -25.17
C PRO A 374 32.02 28.19 -23.97
N ALA A 375 32.91 28.51 -23.04
CA ALA A 375 33.02 27.77 -21.77
C ALA A 375 31.95 28.19 -20.75
N GLY A 376 31.59 29.48 -20.71
CA GLY A 376 30.66 30.05 -19.74
C GLY A 376 29.18 29.79 -20.05
N ILE A 377 28.38 29.56 -19.00
CA ILE A 377 26.92 29.34 -19.08
C ILE A 377 26.23 30.53 -19.75
N THR A 378 26.56 31.75 -19.32
CA THR A 378 25.98 33.01 -19.82
C THR A 378 26.25 33.20 -21.32
N ASP A 379 27.47 32.94 -21.75
CA ASP A 379 27.88 33.13 -23.14
C ASP A 379 27.22 32.09 -24.06
N ARG A 380 27.11 30.83 -23.62
CA ARG A 380 26.35 29.80 -24.33
C ARG A 380 24.88 30.21 -24.50
N PHE A 381 24.25 30.65 -23.41
CA PHE A 381 22.85 31.09 -23.44
C PHE A 381 22.63 32.25 -24.41
N GLN A 382 23.53 33.25 -24.39
CA GLN A 382 23.45 34.39 -25.31
C GLN A 382 23.60 33.95 -26.78
N ILE A 383 24.55 33.09 -27.10
CA ILE A 383 24.74 32.61 -28.48
C ILE A 383 23.51 31.82 -28.97
N PHE A 384 22.95 30.91 -28.15
CA PHE A 384 21.77 30.16 -28.58
C PHE A 384 20.53 31.04 -28.76
N THR A 385 20.35 32.06 -27.91
CA THR A 385 19.20 32.96 -28.01
C THR A 385 19.34 34.00 -29.13
N GLN A 386 20.55 34.53 -29.35
CA GLN A 386 20.80 35.63 -30.29
C GLN A 386 21.14 35.15 -31.70
N GLU A 387 21.95 34.10 -31.85
CA GLU A 387 22.42 33.63 -33.16
C GLU A 387 21.58 32.47 -33.72
N TYR A 388 21.08 31.58 -32.86
CA TYR A 388 20.31 30.40 -33.28
C TYR A 388 18.80 30.50 -32.98
N GLY A 389 18.37 31.62 -32.37
CA GLY A 389 16.96 31.99 -32.20
C GLY A 389 16.17 31.09 -31.24
N PHE A 390 16.82 30.48 -30.25
CA PHE A 390 16.11 29.74 -29.19
C PHE A 390 15.49 30.69 -28.17
N SER A 391 14.31 30.35 -27.64
CA SER A 391 13.76 31.08 -26.49
C SER A 391 14.46 30.63 -25.21
N GLY A 392 14.64 31.54 -24.26
CA GLY A 392 15.25 31.20 -22.96
C GLY A 392 14.46 30.13 -22.22
N GLU A 393 13.13 30.18 -22.28
CA GLU A 393 12.25 29.17 -21.70
C GLU A 393 12.45 27.79 -22.33
N THR A 394 12.70 27.71 -23.64
CA THR A 394 13.04 26.46 -24.31
C THR A 394 14.37 25.90 -23.81
N LEU A 395 15.42 26.72 -23.67
CA LEU A 395 16.75 26.23 -23.29
C LEU A 395 16.81 25.67 -21.85
N TYR A 396 15.97 26.18 -20.95
CA TYR A 396 15.91 25.73 -19.55
C TYR A 396 14.90 24.60 -19.28
N GLN A 397 14.29 24.00 -20.31
CA GLN A 397 13.51 22.78 -20.08
C GLN A 397 14.45 21.60 -19.76
N PRO A 398 14.09 20.68 -18.85
CA PRO A 398 14.96 19.59 -18.41
C PRO A 398 15.58 18.80 -19.56
N GLN A 399 14.78 18.49 -20.59
CA GLN A 399 15.22 17.68 -21.74
C GLN A 399 16.26 18.36 -22.67
N TYR A 400 16.46 19.68 -22.57
CA TYR A 400 17.42 20.41 -23.41
C TYR A 400 18.63 20.88 -22.61
N LEU A 401 18.50 21.07 -21.30
CA LEU A 401 19.59 21.45 -20.39
C LEU A 401 20.81 20.53 -20.52
N GLU A 402 20.56 19.22 -20.59
CA GLU A 402 21.60 18.18 -20.74
C GLU A 402 22.45 18.33 -22.01
N LEU A 403 21.92 19.01 -23.04
CA LEU A 403 22.59 19.13 -24.33
C LEU A 403 23.59 20.29 -24.39
N TRP A 404 23.37 21.36 -23.63
CA TRP A 404 24.16 22.59 -23.80
C TRP A 404 24.73 23.17 -22.50
N HIS A 405 24.13 22.87 -21.34
CA HIS A 405 24.53 23.48 -20.08
C HIS A 405 25.74 22.75 -19.47
N PRO A 406 26.87 23.43 -19.20
CA PRO A 406 28.10 22.82 -18.67
C PRO A 406 27.88 21.89 -17.47
N ASP A 407 27.02 22.28 -16.53
CA ASP A 407 26.78 21.52 -15.30
C ASP A 407 25.92 20.25 -15.48
N PHE A 408 25.25 20.11 -16.63
CA PHE A 408 24.36 18.97 -16.93
C PHE A 408 24.89 18.05 -18.02
N ILE A 409 25.89 18.50 -18.80
CA ILE A 409 26.58 17.66 -19.77
C ILE A 409 27.35 16.56 -19.00
N GLY A 410 26.88 15.31 -19.11
CA GLY A 410 27.55 14.13 -18.54
C GLY A 410 27.12 13.69 -17.13
N ARG A 411 26.01 14.23 -16.59
CA ARG A 411 25.38 13.72 -15.36
C ARG A 411 24.14 12.89 -15.70
N ALA A 412 23.99 11.71 -15.09
CA ALA A 412 22.73 10.98 -15.09
C ALA A 412 21.65 11.85 -14.43
N THR A 413 20.49 11.95 -15.09
CA THR A 413 19.32 12.79 -14.74
C THR A 413 19.24 13.17 -13.26
N PRO A 414 19.44 14.44 -12.87
CA PRO A 414 19.07 14.91 -11.55
C PRO A 414 17.55 15.07 -11.45
N GLU A 415 17.01 14.79 -10.25
CA GLU A 415 15.62 15.01 -9.92
C GLU A 415 15.19 16.48 -10.11
N PRO A 416 13.88 16.75 -10.31
CA PRO A 416 13.39 18.10 -10.58
C PRO A 416 13.70 19.02 -9.40
N VAL A 417 14.41 20.12 -9.65
CA VAL A 417 14.64 21.16 -8.64
C VAL A 417 13.34 21.92 -8.41
N GLU A 418 12.79 21.84 -7.20
CA GLU A 418 11.48 22.37 -6.82
C GLU A 418 11.35 23.90 -6.85
N ASN A 419 12.44 24.65 -7.11
CA ASN A 419 12.38 26.10 -7.31
C ASN A 419 13.55 26.58 -8.20
N PRO A 420 13.33 26.96 -9.47
CA PRO A 420 14.38 27.56 -10.28
C PRO A 420 14.74 28.96 -9.74
N PRO A 421 16.03 29.36 -9.74
CA PRO A 421 16.43 30.69 -9.31
C PRO A 421 15.77 31.77 -10.17
N HIS A 422 15.33 32.86 -9.53
CA HIS A 422 14.67 33.97 -10.23
C HIS A 422 15.59 34.58 -11.31
N PRO A 423 15.06 34.87 -12.51
CA PRO A 423 15.83 35.55 -13.55
C PRO A 423 16.19 36.97 -13.12
N PRO A 424 17.38 37.48 -13.48
CA PRO A 424 17.76 38.86 -13.19
C PRO A 424 16.76 39.84 -13.82
N ASN A 425 16.43 40.89 -13.05
CA ASN A 425 15.40 41.88 -13.38
C ASN A 425 15.65 42.56 -14.73
N ILE A 426 14.98 42.09 -15.78
CA ILE A 426 14.79 42.86 -17.00
C ILE A 426 13.65 43.85 -16.71
N ARG A 427 13.98 45.13 -16.57
CA ARG A 427 12.99 46.22 -16.48
C ARG A 427 11.99 46.09 -17.63
N LYS A 428 10.79 45.61 -17.34
CA LYS A 428 9.67 45.59 -18.30
C LYS A 428 9.15 47.03 -18.42
N ARG A 429 9.44 47.67 -19.55
CA ARG A 429 8.68 48.85 -20.00
C ARG A 429 7.21 48.45 -20.08
N THR A 430 6.34 49.19 -19.40
CA THR A 430 4.92 48.88 -19.33
C THR A 430 4.17 49.53 -20.47
N TRP A 431 3.09 48.87 -20.90
CA TRP A 431 2.13 49.30 -21.92
C TRP A 431 1.53 50.72 -21.75
N ARG A 432 1.74 51.38 -20.60
CA ARG A 432 1.40 52.81 -20.41
C ARG A 432 2.27 53.76 -21.24
N ASP A 433 3.43 53.31 -21.72
CA ASP A 433 4.32 54.11 -22.57
C ASP A 433 3.86 54.19 -24.04
N PHE A 434 2.81 53.44 -24.42
CA PHE A 434 2.26 53.39 -25.79
C PHE A 434 0.91 54.11 -25.98
N CYS A 435 0.32 54.65 -24.91
CA CYS A 435 -0.95 55.38 -24.99
C CYS A 435 -0.82 56.79 -24.40
N SER A 436 0.01 57.64 -25.01
CA SER A 436 -0.01 59.09 -24.78
C SER A 436 0.81 59.80 -25.85
N ARG A 437 0.23 60.06 -27.03
CA ARG A 437 0.56 61.20 -27.89
C ARG A 437 -0.39 61.25 -29.10
N GLU A 438 -1.33 62.17 -29.02
CA GLU A 438 -1.85 63.07 -30.08
C GLU A 438 -2.93 63.94 -29.40
N GLN A 439 -2.52 65.02 -28.73
CA GLN A 439 -2.61 66.40 -29.21
C GLN A 439 -4.00 66.80 -29.73
N ILE A 440 -4.76 67.53 -28.91
CA ILE A 440 -5.47 68.73 -29.36
C ILE A 440 -5.40 69.80 -28.25
N PRO A 441 -4.86 71.00 -28.52
CA PRO A 441 -4.92 72.15 -27.64
C PRO A 441 -6.19 72.96 -27.92
N GLN A 442 -6.85 73.53 -26.90
CA GLN A 442 -7.60 74.80 -26.96
C GLN A 442 -7.66 75.37 -25.53
N VAL A 443 -6.95 76.46 -25.24
CA VAL A 443 -7.29 77.89 -25.50
C VAL A 443 -8.21 78.44 -24.41
N ARG A 444 -7.60 79.36 -23.63
CA ARG A 444 -8.12 80.31 -22.64
C ARG A 444 -8.47 79.79 -21.25
#